data_AF-A0A920U4Y7-F1
#
_entry.id   AF-A0A920U4Y7-F1
#
_cell.length_a   1.000
_cell.length_b   1.000
_cell.length_c   1.000
_cell.angle_alpha   90.00
_cell.angle_beta   90.00
_cell.angle_gamma   90.00
#
_symmetry.space_group_name_H-M   'P 1'
#
loop_
_entity.id
_entity.type
_entity.pdbx_description
1 polymer ?
#
loop_
_entity_poly.entity_id
_entity_poly.type
_entity_poly.pdbx_seq_one_letter_code
_entity_poly.pdbx_strand_id
1 'polypeptide(L)'
;MGQRLVDLRIDAAYSSDLKRTSETAKLALGDRNLVLNKTPELREYHKGIFEGMTLGEIQAQYPEEYPKYLEKDLSYAPKGGETTRDVSIRMASIIGDIKPNIWMRQCWWLATAVCCGRQWFFF
;
A
#
# COMPACT_ATOMS: atom_id res chain seq x y z
N MET A 1 -10.59 1.81 15.45
CA MET A 1 -9.17 1.72 15.02
C MET A 1 -8.25 2.66 15.80
N GLY A 2 -8.49 3.98 15.82
CA GLY A 2 -7.58 4.96 16.45
C GLY A 2 -7.28 4.74 17.94
N GLN A 3 -8.24 4.22 18.72
CA GLN A 3 -8.07 3.96 20.15
C GLN A 3 -6.91 3.00 20.48
N ARG A 4 -6.56 2.05 19.60
CA ARG A 4 -5.43 1.13 19.81
C ARG A 4 -4.06 1.78 19.60
N LEU A 5 -4.05 2.97 19.01
CA LEU A 5 -2.84 3.71 18.68
C LEU A 5 -2.56 4.81 19.70
N VAL A 6 -3.50 5.11 20.60
CA VAL A 6 -3.45 6.25 21.54
C VAL A 6 -2.18 6.21 22.39
N ASP A 7 -1.79 5.04 22.87
CA ASP A 7 -0.61 4.87 23.74
C ASP A 7 0.69 4.65 22.97
N LEU A 8 0.62 4.47 21.64
CA LEU A 8 1.81 4.31 20.82
C LEU A 8 2.41 5.68 20.50
N ARG A 9 3.71 5.81 20.76
CA ARG A 9 4.48 6.93 20.22
C ARG A 9 4.59 6.75 18.71
N ILE A 10 4.04 7.72 17.96
CA ILE A 10 4.15 7.79 16.50
C ILE A 10 4.98 9.04 16.20
N ASP A 11 6.13 8.87 15.57
CA ASP A 11 7.03 9.97 15.25
C ASP A 11 6.80 10.51 13.84
N ALA A 12 6.25 9.71 12.93
CA ALA A 12 5.84 10.15 11.60
C ALA A 12 4.64 9.36 11.07
N ALA A 13 3.84 10.01 10.23
CA ALA A 13 2.68 9.42 9.60
C ALA A 13 2.79 9.52 8.07
N TYR A 14 2.54 8.39 7.41
CA TYR A 14 2.54 8.30 5.95
C TYR A 14 1.28 7.57 5.47
N SER A 15 0.75 7.99 4.32
CA SER A 15 -0.40 7.34 3.68
C SER A 15 -0.31 7.45 2.16
N SER A 16 -1.03 6.58 1.45
CA SER A 16 -1.29 6.83 0.03
C SER A 16 -2.04 8.14 -0.12
N ASP A 17 -1.80 8.85 -1.21
CA ASP A 17 -2.54 10.07 -1.56
C ASP A 17 -4.02 9.85 -1.93
N LEU A 18 -4.46 8.59 -2.06
CA LEU A 18 -5.87 8.25 -2.22
C LEU A 18 -6.71 8.80 -1.05
N LYS A 19 -7.80 9.48 -1.38
CA LYS A 19 -8.69 10.15 -0.42
C LYS A 19 -9.14 9.20 0.69
N ARG A 20 -9.63 8.00 0.33
CA ARG A 20 -10.08 6.96 1.29
C ARG A 20 -9.04 6.62 2.35
N THR A 21 -7.78 6.52 1.94
CA THR A 21 -6.68 6.11 2.81
C THR A 21 -6.23 7.28 3.67
N SER A 22 -6.06 8.45 3.07
CA SER A 22 -5.60 9.64 3.79
C SER A 22 -6.64 10.14 4.81
N GLU A 23 -7.93 10.01 4.53
CA GLU A 23 -9.01 10.32 5.50
C GLU A 23 -8.98 9.34 6.67
N THR A 24 -8.82 8.04 6.40
CA THR A 24 -8.70 7.02 7.46
C THR A 24 -7.46 7.25 8.32
N ALA A 25 -6.31 7.57 7.71
CA ALA A 25 -5.09 7.88 8.42
C ALA A 25 -5.24 9.13 9.30
N LYS A 26 -5.91 10.18 8.79
CA LYS A 26 -6.22 11.39 9.57
C LYS A 26 -7.08 11.07 10.80
N LEU A 27 -8.12 10.26 10.63
CA LEU A 27 -8.95 9.81 11.75
C LEU A 27 -8.17 8.96 12.76
N ALA A 28 -7.22 8.14 12.28
CA ALA A 28 -6.38 7.31 13.14
C ALA A 28 -5.37 8.14 13.96
N LEU A 29 -4.87 9.25 13.42
CA LEU A 29 -3.95 10.16 14.12
C LEU A 29 -4.65 11.00 15.20
N GLY A 30 -5.97 11.23 15.08
CA GLY A 30 -6.72 12.05 16.03
C GLY A 30 -6.13 13.45 16.15
N ASP A 31 -6.01 13.94 17.39
CA ASP A 31 -5.53 15.30 17.69
C ASP A 31 -4.00 15.41 17.83
N ARG A 32 -3.26 14.40 17.35
CA ARG A 32 -1.79 14.43 17.42
C ARG A 32 -1.24 15.55 16.53
N ASN A 33 -0.25 16.28 17.05
CA ASN A 33 0.48 17.29 16.29
C ASN A 33 1.52 16.62 15.36
N LEU A 34 1.04 15.88 14.36
CA LEU A 34 1.83 15.17 13.37
C LEU A 34 1.39 15.54 11.97
N VAL A 35 2.35 15.75 11.07
CA VAL A 35 2.08 15.94 9.65
C VAL A 35 1.82 14.58 9.02
N LEU A 36 0.66 14.43 8.37
CA LEU A 36 0.36 13.26 7.53
C LEU A 36 0.98 13.46 6.15
N ASN A 37 2.08 12.75 5.89
CA ASN A 37 2.75 12.76 4.60
C ASN A 37 1.99 11.86 3.62
N LYS A 38 1.51 12.43 2.51
CA LYS A 38 0.79 11.69 1.48
C LYS A 38 1.72 11.46 0.31
N THR A 39 1.76 10.23 -0.21
CA THR A 39 2.61 9.90 -1.35
C THR A 39 1.93 8.87 -2.26
N PRO A 40 2.03 9.02 -3.60
CA PRO A 40 1.54 8.01 -4.54
C PRO A 40 2.31 6.68 -4.42
N GLU A 41 3.54 6.71 -3.89
CA GLU A 41 4.40 5.52 -3.72
C GLU A 41 3.78 4.46 -2.79
N LEU A 42 2.83 4.87 -1.94
CA LEU A 42 2.10 3.99 -1.01
C LEU A 42 0.73 3.52 -1.55
N ARG A 43 0.41 3.80 -2.81
CA ARG A 43 -0.82 3.30 -3.44
C ARG A 43 -0.83 1.76 -3.49
N GLU A 44 -2.03 1.20 -3.48
CA GLU A 44 -2.24 -0.24 -3.67
C GLU A 44 -1.77 -0.69 -5.06
N TYR A 45 -1.62 -2.00 -5.23
CA TYR A 45 -1.22 -2.60 -6.50
C TYR A 45 -2.24 -2.29 -7.60
N HIS A 46 -1.81 -1.62 -8.67
CA HIS A 46 -2.64 -1.25 -9.81
C HIS A 46 -2.80 -2.41 -10.78
N LYS A 47 -3.97 -3.05 -10.76
CA LYS A 47 -4.29 -4.22 -11.59
C LYS A 47 -4.79 -3.86 -13.00
N GLY A 48 -4.76 -2.58 -13.37
CA GLY A 48 -5.11 -2.12 -14.71
C GLY A 48 -6.51 -2.55 -15.12
N ILE A 49 -6.63 -3.19 -16.28
CA ILE A 49 -7.91 -3.72 -16.80
C ILE A 49 -8.60 -4.74 -15.88
N PHE A 50 -7.91 -5.31 -14.89
CA PHE A 50 -8.49 -6.28 -13.95
C PHE A 50 -9.01 -5.64 -12.66
N GLU A 51 -8.94 -4.31 -12.52
CA GLU A 51 -9.50 -3.61 -11.37
C GLU A 51 -11.02 -3.85 -11.25
N GLY A 52 -11.46 -4.21 -10.05
CA GLY A 52 -12.87 -4.49 -9.77
C GLY A 52 -13.40 -5.84 -10.31
N MET A 53 -12.57 -6.64 -10.98
CA MET A 53 -12.96 -7.94 -11.52
C MET A 53 -12.59 -9.09 -10.57
N THR A 54 -13.45 -10.09 -10.53
CA THR A 54 -13.17 -11.40 -9.95
C THR A 54 -12.32 -12.26 -10.89
N LEU A 55 -11.68 -13.31 -10.38
CA LEU A 55 -10.89 -14.23 -11.21
C LEU A 55 -11.74 -14.88 -12.32
N GLY A 56 -13.00 -15.21 -12.04
CA GLY A 56 -13.92 -15.78 -13.03
C GLY A 56 -14.28 -14.79 -14.14
N GLU A 57 -14.48 -13.51 -13.80
CA GLU A 57 -14.72 -12.46 -14.79
C GLU A 57 -13.48 -12.21 -15.66
N ILE A 58 -12.28 -12.23 -15.08
CA ILE A 58 -11.03 -12.11 -15.84
C ILE A 58 -10.90 -13.30 -16.80
N GLN A 59 -11.16 -14.52 -16.35
CA GLN A 59 -11.10 -15.71 -17.21
C GLN A 59 -12.09 -15.62 -18.38
N ALA A 60 -13.30 -15.12 -18.13
CA ALA A 60 -14.34 -14.99 -19.15
C ALA A 60 -14.07 -13.85 -20.15
N GLN A 61 -13.60 -12.70 -19.68
CA GLN A 61 -13.39 -11.51 -20.52
C GLN A 61 -12.01 -11.48 -21.18
N TYR A 62 -11.00 -12.09 -20.55
CA TYR A 62 -9.61 -12.09 -21.00
C TYR A 62 -8.99 -13.50 -20.96
N PRO A 63 -9.52 -14.48 -21.72
CA PRO A 63 -9.08 -15.87 -21.67
C PRO A 63 -7.61 -16.08 -22.07
N GLU A 64 -7.04 -15.18 -22.89
CA GLU A 64 -5.62 -15.23 -23.29
C GLU A 64 -4.66 -14.63 -22.24
N GLU A 65 -5.14 -13.67 -21.45
CA GLU A 65 -4.34 -13.02 -20.41
C GLU A 65 -4.45 -13.73 -19.07
N TYR A 66 -5.56 -14.43 -18.82
CA TYR A 66 -5.80 -15.14 -17.57
C TYR A 66 -4.70 -16.18 -17.21
N PRO A 67 -4.19 -17.02 -18.14
CA PRO A 67 -3.09 -17.92 -17.84
C PRO A 67 -1.81 -17.17 -17.42
N LYS A 68 -1.45 -16.09 -18.13
CA LYS A 68 -0.29 -15.25 -17.81
C LYS A 68 -0.42 -14.60 -16.43
N TYR A 69 -1.63 -14.16 -16.08
CA TYR A 69 -1.94 -13.62 -14.76
C TYR A 69 -1.77 -14.67 -13.65
N LEU A 70 -2.12 -15.94 -13.92
CA LEU A 70 -1.98 -17.05 -12.97
C LEU A 70 -0.53 -17.51 -12.78
N GLU A 71 0.33 -17.34 -13.78
CA GLU A 71 1.77 -17.66 -13.69
C GLU A 71 2.50 -16.80 -12.65
N LYS A 72 1.92 -15.64 -12.27
CA LYS A 72 2.49 -14.69 -11.30
C LYS A 72 3.91 -14.29 -11.64
N ASP A 73 4.21 -14.14 -12.93
CA ASP A 73 5.48 -13.56 -13.38
C ASP A 73 5.60 -12.14 -12.81
N LEU A 74 6.73 -11.89 -12.14
CA LEU A 74 7.04 -10.60 -11.54
C LEU A 74 7.18 -9.47 -12.58
N SER A 75 7.41 -9.84 -13.85
CA SER A 75 7.60 -8.93 -14.98
C SER A 75 6.32 -8.76 -15.80
N TYR A 76 5.27 -9.54 -15.53
CA TYR A 76 3.99 -9.38 -16.16
C TYR A 76 3.21 -8.22 -15.53
N ALA A 77 2.57 -7.42 -16.37
CA ALA A 77 1.59 -6.43 -15.97
C ALA A 77 0.34 -6.58 -16.85
N PRO A 78 -0.86 -6.58 -16.27
CA PRO A 78 -2.08 -6.42 -17.04
C PRO A 78 -2.07 -5.06 -17.76
N LYS A 79 -2.80 -4.94 -18.86
CA LYS A 79 -2.84 -3.70 -19.65
C LYS A 79 -3.24 -2.51 -18.76
N GLY A 80 -2.42 -1.46 -18.77
CA GLY A 80 -2.62 -0.27 -17.91
C GLY A 80 -2.38 -0.51 -16.41
N GLY A 81 -1.89 -1.69 -16.03
CA GLY A 81 -1.48 -2.05 -14.67
C GLY A 81 0.00 -1.81 -14.43
N GLU A 82 0.47 -2.22 -13.25
CA GLU A 82 1.89 -2.23 -12.89
C GLU A 82 2.38 -3.68 -12.72
N THR A 83 3.69 -3.90 -12.87
CA THR A 83 4.27 -5.22 -12.59
C THR A 83 4.47 -5.39 -11.08
N THR A 84 4.60 -6.63 -10.61
CA THR A 84 4.97 -6.87 -9.20
C THR A 84 6.34 -6.29 -8.88
N ARG A 85 7.24 -6.26 -9.86
CA ARG A 85 8.56 -5.63 -9.75
C ARG A 85 8.45 -4.12 -9.54
N ASP A 86 7.60 -3.42 -10.27
CA ASP A 86 7.40 -1.97 -10.13
C ASP A 86 6.94 -1.63 -8.71
N VAL A 87 5.98 -2.40 -8.18
CA VAL A 87 5.52 -2.24 -6.78
C VAL A 87 6.66 -2.46 -5.80
N SER A 88 7.47 -3.47 -6.03
CA SER A 88 8.59 -3.80 -5.14
C SER A 88 9.66 -2.70 -5.15
N ILE A 89 9.97 -2.14 -6.31
CA ILE A 89 10.93 -1.04 -6.47
C ILE A 89 10.42 0.22 -5.77
N ARG A 90 9.17 0.62 -6.02
CA ARG A 90 8.60 1.83 -5.42
C ARG A 90 8.48 1.71 -3.90
N MET A 91 8.08 0.53 -3.41
CA MET A 91 7.98 0.25 -1.98
C MET A 91 9.36 0.25 -1.31
N ALA A 92 10.37 -0.32 -1.97
CA ALA A 92 11.74 -0.26 -1.48
C ALA A 92 12.27 1.18 -1.42
N SER A 93 11.96 2.00 -2.43
CA SER A 93 12.36 3.42 -2.45
C SER A 93 11.75 4.20 -1.30
N ILE A 94 10.42 4.13 -1.11
CA ILE A 94 9.77 4.88 -0.02
C ILE A 94 10.20 4.41 1.36
N ILE A 95 10.43 3.10 1.56
CA ILE A 95 11.02 2.59 2.80
C ILE A 95 12.45 3.11 2.98
N GLY A 96 13.21 3.20 1.89
CA GLY A 96 14.53 3.80 1.84
C GLY A 96 14.54 5.27 2.23
N ASP A 97 13.52 6.04 1.85
CA ASP A 97 13.39 7.47 2.24
C ASP A 97 12.89 7.63 3.67
N ILE A 98 12.03 6.71 4.12
CA ILE A 98 11.51 6.68 5.48
C ILE A 98 12.65 6.33 6.44
N LYS A 99 13.42 5.25 6.22
CA LYS A 99 14.45 4.80 7.18
C LYS A 99 15.39 5.92 7.69
N PRO A 100 16.14 6.68 6.88
CA PRO A 100 17.10 7.68 7.34
C PRO A 100 16.47 8.77 8.22
N ASN A 101 15.23 9.16 7.91
CA ASN A 101 14.48 10.16 8.66
C ASN A 101 14.07 9.66 10.05
N ILE A 102 14.21 8.36 10.29
CA ILE A 102 13.71 7.65 11.46
C ILE A 102 14.79 6.99 12.29
N TRP A 103 15.89 6.53 11.70
CA TRP A 103 17.00 5.95 12.48
C TRP A 103 17.66 6.94 13.47
N MET A 104 17.30 8.23 13.45
CA MET A 104 17.68 9.22 14.50
C MET A 104 16.81 9.17 15.77
N ARG A 105 15.67 8.45 15.78
CA ARG A 105 14.75 8.35 16.93
C ARG A 105 14.15 6.93 16.95
N GLN A 106 14.14 6.22 18.07
CA GLN A 106 13.59 4.85 18.13
C GLN A 106 12.07 4.85 17.80
N CYS A 107 11.60 4.28 16.68
CA CYS A 107 10.22 4.49 16.17
C CYS A 107 9.49 3.22 15.69
N TRP A 108 8.19 3.15 16.00
CA TRP A 108 7.20 2.21 15.45
C TRP A 108 6.37 2.88 14.33
N TRP A 109 5.95 2.11 13.30
CA TRP A 109 5.30 2.60 12.06
C TRP A 109 3.81 2.24 12.00
N LEU A 110 2.97 3.17 11.55
CA LEU A 110 1.62 2.86 11.06
C LEU A 110 1.56 3.16 9.55
N ALA A 111 1.59 2.10 8.73
CA ALA A 111 1.29 2.17 7.31
C ALA A 111 -0.07 1.51 7.07
N THR A 112 -1.09 2.29 6.67
CA THR A 112 -2.37 1.75 6.23
C THR A 112 -2.39 1.65 4.71
N ALA A 113 -2.15 0.46 4.18
CA ALA A 113 -2.53 0.08 2.82
C ALA A 113 -3.36 -1.21 2.92
N VAL A 114 -4.58 -1.18 2.40
CA VAL A 114 -5.49 -2.32 2.42
C VAL A 114 -5.22 -3.19 1.18
N CYS A 115 -5.28 -4.51 1.37
CA CYS A 115 -5.25 -5.58 0.36
C CYS A 115 -3.91 -5.98 -0.29
N CYS A 116 -3.12 -6.77 0.45
CA CYS A 116 -2.72 -8.07 -0.06
C CYS A 116 -2.87 -9.11 1.07
N GLY A 117 -3.61 -10.19 0.80
CA GLY A 117 -4.04 -11.21 1.75
C GLY A 117 -2.91 -12.08 2.29
N ARG A 118 -2.02 -11.50 3.10
CA ARG A 118 -1.23 -12.13 4.17
C ARG A 118 -0.88 -11.03 5.18
N GLN A 119 -1.78 -10.89 6.15
CA GLN A 119 -1.58 -10.36 7.50
C GLN A 119 -0.29 -9.55 7.73
N TRP A 120 -0.39 -8.22 7.67
CA TRP A 120 0.61 -7.32 8.24
C TRP A 120 0.07 -6.78 9.57
N PHE A 121 0.46 -7.42 10.67
CA PHE A 121 0.50 -6.81 11.99
C PHE A 121 1.97 -6.60 12.32
N PHE A 122 2.41 -5.36 12.40
CA PHE A 122 3.62 -5.03 13.15
C PHE A 122 3.15 -4.80 14.59
N PHE A 123 3.56 -5.69 15.49
CA PHE A 123 3.68 -5.35 16.92
C PHE A 123 4.61 -4.16 17.06
#